data_AF-A0A946XMN8-F1
#
_entry.id   AF-A0A946XMN8-F1
#
_cell.length_a   1.000
_cell.length_b   1.000
_cell.length_c   1.000
_cell.angle_alpha   90.00
_cell.angle_beta   90.00
_cell.angle_gamma   90.00
#
_symmetry.space_group_name_H-M   'P 1'
#
loop_
_entity.id
_entity.type
_entity.pdbx_description
1 polymer ?
#
loop_
_entity_poly.entity_id
_entity_poly.type
_entity_poly.pdbx_seq_one_letter_code
_entity_poly.pdbx_strand_id
1 'polypeptide(L)'
;MSTEYRRITFSNVELRSALEIYLAQSNGSVPNGDISSIKPTRKSNDFFYELTLFDLSKQKGKPLLVEKRDSVEALIEYCIESGIALPRAARKETRDVDNQLCLEIFLD
;
A
#
# COMPACT_ATOMS: atom_id res chain seq x y z
N MET A 1 -2.39 10.74 -29.29
CA MET A 1 -1.47 9.88 -28.53
C MET A 1 -2.31 8.86 -27.80
N SER A 2 -1.91 7.59 -27.78
CA SER A 2 -2.58 6.57 -26.98
C SER A 2 -2.10 6.71 -25.53
N THR A 3 -2.98 7.14 -24.64
CA THR A 3 -2.71 7.08 -23.20
C THR A 3 -2.79 5.63 -22.75
N GLU A 4 -1.76 5.15 -22.05
CA GLU A 4 -1.74 3.79 -21.50
C GLU A 4 -1.99 3.85 -20.00
N TYR A 5 -2.90 2.98 -19.53
CA TYR A 5 -3.22 2.81 -18.13
C TYR A 5 -2.84 1.40 -17.70
N ARG A 6 -2.05 1.30 -16.63
CA ARG A 6 -1.71 0.01 -15.98
C ARG A 6 -2.16 0.03 -14.53
N ARG A 7 -2.63 -1.11 -14.04
CA ARG A 7 -2.91 -1.34 -12.63
C ARG A 7 -2.16 -2.57 -12.17
N ILE A 8 -1.42 -2.43 -11.07
CA ILE A 8 -0.82 -3.54 -10.34
C ILE A 8 -1.63 -3.71 -9.07
N THR A 9 -2.19 -4.90 -8.87
CA THR A 9 -2.97 -5.24 -7.69
C THR A 9 -2.10 -6.07 -6.76
N PHE A 10 -2.00 -5.66 -5.51
CA PHE A 10 -1.19 -6.34 -4.49
C PHE A 10 -2.11 -7.13 -3.58
N SER A 11 -1.72 -8.37 -3.31
CA SER A 11 -2.29 -9.16 -2.24
C SER A 11 -2.00 -8.53 -0.88
N ASN A 12 -2.79 -8.90 0.12
CA ASN A 12 -2.60 -8.43 1.49
C ASN A 12 -1.23 -8.81 2.07
N VAL A 13 -0.66 -9.93 1.61
CA VAL A 13 0.68 -10.36 2.00
C VAL A 13 1.74 -9.45 1.38
N GLU A 14 1.65 -9.17 0.08
CA GLU A 14 2.58 -8.28 -0.62
C GLU A 14 2.52 -6.85 -0.08
N LEU A 15 1.31 -6.33 0.19
CA LEU A 15 1.13 -5.02 0.82
C LEU A 15 1.75 -4.98 2.22
N ARG A 16 1.58 -6.04 3.03
CA ARG A 16 2.21 -6.12 4.35
C ARG A 16 3.73 -6.06 4.22
N SER A 17 4.31 -6.88 3.34
CA SER A 17 5.76 -6.90 3.11
C SER A 17 6.27 -5.54 2.63
N ALA A 18 5.58 -4.90 1.69
CA ALA A 18 5.92 -3.56 1.21
C ALA A 18 5.98 -2.53 2.35
N LEU A 19 4.99 -2.55 3.24
CA LEU A 19 4.95 -1.64 4.40
C LEU A 19 6.00 -1.99 5.45
N GLU A 20 6.32 -3.26 5.66
CA GLU A 20 7.39 -3.69 6.57
C GLU A 20 8.75 -3.17 6.10
N ILE A 21 9.06 -3.31 4.82
CA ILE A 21 10.30 -2.81 4.20
C ILE A 21 10.38 -1.29 4.36
N TYR A 22 9.35 -0.57 3.95
CA TYR A 22 9.32 0.89 3.97
C TYR A 22 9.39 1.46 5.39
N LEU A 23 8.58 0.94 6.33
CA LEU A 23 8.55 1.45 7.69
C LEU A 23 9.81 1.10 8.48
N ALA A 24 10.50 -0.01 8.17
CA ALA A 24 11.77 -0.33 8.79
C ALA A 24 12.84 0.76 8.57
N GLN A 25 12.75 1.53 7.48
CA GLN A 25 13.67 2.63 7.17
C GLN A 25 13.46 3.86 8.07
N SER A 26 12.25 4.04 8.60
CA SER A 26 11.87 5.16 9.45
C SER A 26 11.77 4.78 10.94
N ASN A 27 12.29 3.62 11.34
CA ASN A 27 12.09 3.01 12.67
C ASN A 27 10.61 2.75 13.01
N GLY A 28 9.73 2.73 12.00
CA GLY A 28 8.34 2.30 12.13
C GLY A 28 8.23 0.78 12.17
N SER A 29 7.06 0.27 12.55
CA SER A 29 6.76 -1.16 12.48
C SER A 29 5.31 -1.39 12.10
N VAL A 30 5.08 -2.45 11.33
CA VAL A 30 3.73 -2.94 11.02
C VAL A 30 3.24 -3.80 12.20
N PRO A 31 2.04 -3.56 12.75
CA PRO A 31 1.49 -4.41 13.80
C PRO A 31 1.45 -5.90 13.40
N ASN A 32 1.58 -6.81 14.36
CA ASN A 32 1.41 -8.24 14.08
C ASN A 32 0.00 -8.56 13.54
N GLY A 33 -0.09 -9.61 12.73
CA GLY A 33 -1.34 -10.12 12.17
C GLY A 33 -1.49 -9.91 10.67
N ASP A 34 -2.56 -10.41 10.09
CA ASP A 34 -2.80 -10.32 8.65
C ASP A 34 -3.69 -9.13 8.32
N ILE A 35 -3.44 -8.47 7.18
CA ILE A 35 -4.34 -7.41 6.71
C ILE A 35 -5.69 -8.04 6.39
N SER A 36 -6.71 -7.60 7.13
CA SER A 36 -8.09 -8.08 7.04
C SER A 36 -9.00 -7.05 6.36
N SER A 37 -8.67 -5.76 6.47
CA SER A 37 -9.43 -4.68 5.86
C SER A 37 -8.50 -3.53 5.45
N ILE A 38 -8.83 -2.89 4.34
CA ILE A 38 -8.23 -1.66 3.81
C ILE A 38 -9.37 -0.68 3.57
N LYS A 39 -9.33 0.48 4.22
CA LYS A 39 -10.38 1.50 4.06
C LYS A 39 -9.77 2.89 3.90
N PRO A 40 -10.25 3.69 2.94
CA PRO A 40 -9.89 5.10 2.88
C PRO A 40 -10.50 5.82 4.08
N THR A 41 -9.71 6.65 4.74
CA THR A 41 -10.14 7.46 5.89
C THR A 41 -9.54 8.86 5.79
N ARG A 42 -10.08 9.78 6.60
CA ARG A 42 -9.52 11.13 6.76
C ARG A 42 -9.31 11.43 8.22
N LYS A 43 -8.15 11.97 8.55
CA LYS A 43 -7.82 12.45 9.90
C LYS A 43 -7.23 13.85 9.78
N SER A 44 -7.85 14.82 10.45
CA SER A 44 -7.42 16.23 10.41
C SER A 44 -7.28 16.81 8.99
N ASN A 45 -8.22 16.46 8.09
CA ASN A 45 -8.23 16.77 6.64
C ASN A 45 -7.21 16.03 5.76
N ASP A 46 -6.27 15.29 6.34
CA ASP A 46 -5.34 14.46 5.59
C ASP A 46 -5.94 13.09 5.28
N PHE A 47 -5.65 12.57 4.08
CA PHE A 47 -6.15 11.29 3.61
C PHE A 47 -5.19 10.16 3.98
N PHE A 48 -5.75 9.07 4.53
CA PHE A 48 -5.02 7.87 4.89
C PHE A 48 -5.73 6.62 4.39
N TYR A 49 -4.99 5.53 4.26
CA TYR A 49 -5.53 4.18 4.29
C TYR A 49 -5.46 3.66 5.72
N GLU A 50 -6.62 3.30 6.28
CA GLU A 50 -6.70 2.55 7.52
C GLU A 50 -6.70 1.06 7.21
N LEU A 51 -5.61 0.39 7.61
CA LEU A 51 -5.43 -1.04 7.51
C LEU A 51 -5.78 -1.68 8.84
N THR A 52 -6.66 -2.68 8.84
CA THR A 52 -6.92 -3.49 10.04
C THR A 52 -6.10 -4.76 9.98
N LEU A 53 -5.16 -4.94 10.90
CA LEU A 53 -4.33 -6.13 11.03
C LEU A 53 -4.89 -7.03 12.13
N PHE A 54 -5.34 -8.23 11.76
CA PHE A 54 -5.93 -9.19 12.69
C PHE A 54 -4.88 -10.19 13.17
N ASP A 55 -4.56 -10.13 14.46
CA ASP A 55 -3.69 -11.10 15.13
C ASP A 55 -4.54 -12.26 15.65
N LEU A 56 -4.48 -13.41 14.98
CA LEU A 56 -5.24 -14.62 15.34
C LEU A 56 -4.91 -15.10 16.76
N SER A 57 -3.65 -14.97 17.20
CA SER A 57 -3.20 -15.41 18.52
C SER A 57 -3.83 -14.59 19.65
N LYS A 58 -4.13 -13.32 19.37
CA LYS A 58 -4.73 -12.38 20.32
C LYS A 58 -6.21 -12.13 20.08
N GLN A 59 -6.77 -12.71 19.01
CA GLN A 59 -8.12 -12.46 18.52
C GLN A 59 -8.47 -10.97 18.45
N LYS A 60 -7.50 -10.14 18.05
CA LYS A 60 -7.63 -8.68 18.11
C LYS A 60 -7.15 -8.03 16.83
N GLY A 61 -7.99 -7.15 16.28
CA GLY A 61 -7.63 -6.23 15.20
C GLY A 61 -6.88 -5.02 15.74
N LYS A 62 -5.80 -4.62 15.05
CA LYS A 62 -5.07 -3.37 15.31
C LYS A 62 -5.12 -2.48 14.05
N PRO A 63 -5.48 -1.20 14.18
CA PRO A 63 -5.42 -0.29 13.05
C PRO A 63 -3.97 0.14 12.78
N LEU A 64 -3.63 0.32 11.51
CA LEU A 64 -2.44 1.01 11.02
C LEU A 64 -2.92 2.07 10.03
N LEU A 65 -2.54 3.33 10.27
CA LEU A 65 -2.81 4.42 9.35
C LEU A 65 -1.58 4.60 8.45
N VAL A 66 -1.82 4.62 7.15
CA VAL A 66 -0.78 4.82 6.13
C VAL A 66 -1.17 6.01 5.28
N GLU A 67 -0.28 7.00 5.14
CA GLU A 67 -0.53 8.12 4.24
C GLU A 67 -0.59 7.66 2.79
N LYS A 68 -1.36 8.37 1.94
CA LYS A 68 -1.41 8.03 0.51
C LYS A 68 -0.01 8.05 -0.11
N ARG A 69 0.81 9.05 0.24
CA ARG A 69 2.18 9.18 -0.26
C ARG A 69 3.03 7.96 0.12
N ASP A 70 3.07 7.63 1.40
CA ASP A 70 3.84 6.50 1.93
C ASP A 70 3.42 5.19 1.29
N SER A 71 2.11 5.00 1.06
CA SER A 71 1.61 3.81 0.38
C SER A 71 2.08 3.69 -1.07
N VAL A 72 2.24 4.81 -1.78
CA VAL A 72 2.81 4.82 -3.15
C VAL A 72 4.29 4.47 -3.09
N GLU A 73 5.05 5.11 -2.19
CA GLU A 73 6.49 4.88 -2.04
C GLU A 73 6.78 3.42 -1.65
N ALA A 74 6.06 2.87 -0.67
CA ALA A 74 6.20 1.47 -0.25
C ALA A 74 5.93 0.47 -1.38
N LEU A 75 4.88 0.68 -2.19
CA LEU A 75 4.58 -0.22 -3.30
C LEU A 75 5.56 -0.09 -4.47
N ILE A 76 6.10 1.11 -4.71
CA ILE A 76 7.16 1.32 -5.70
C ILE A 76 8.42 0.58 -5.27
N GLU A 77 8.83 0.72 -4.01
CA GLU A 77 9.99 0.04 -3.44
C GLU A 77 9.85 -1.47 -3.52
N TYR A 78 8.69 -2.01 -3.10
CA TYR A 78 8.39 -3.42 -3.23
C TYR A 78 8.50 -3.91 -4.68
N CYS A 79 8.01 -3.15 -5.66
CA CYS A 79 8.16 -3.50 -7.08
C CYS A 79 9.63 -3.53 -7.50
N ILE A 80 10.45 -2.57 -7.06
CA ILE A 80 11.88 -2.52 -7.37
C ILE A 80 12.59 -3.74 -6.79
N GLU A 81 12.34 -4.08 -5.52
CA GLU A 81 12.95 -5.24 -4.86
C GLU A 81 12.48 -6.56 -5.48
N SER A 82 11.22 -6.64 -5.90
CA SER A 82 10.63 -7.82 -6.54
C SER A 82 10.95 -7.94 -8.04
N GLY A 83 11.70 -6.99 -8.62
CA GLY A 83 12.05 -6.99 -10.05
C GLY A 83 10.88 -6.67 -11.00
N ILE A 84 9.80 -6.08 -10.49
CA ILE A 84 8.64 -5.66 -11.28
C ILE A 84 8.98 -4.33 -11.96
N ALA A 85 9.04 -4.34 -13.29
CA ALA A 85 9.42 -3.17 -14.08
C ALA A 85 8.35 -2.08 -14.01
N LEU A 86 8.71 -0.92 -13.44
CA LEU A 86 7.87 0.27 -13.41
C LEU A 86 8.37 1.30 -14.43
N PRO A 87 7.48 1.91 -15.25
CA PRO A 87 7.87 3.00 -16.13
C PRO A 87 8.38 4.21 -15.33
N ARG A 88 9.52 4.78 -15.75
CA ARG A 88 10.16 5.90 -15.03
C ARG A 88 9.32 7.19 -15.12
N ALA A 89 9.04 7.64 -16.34
CA ALA A 89 8.25 8.86 -16.60
C ALA A 89 6.75 8.54 -16.65
N ALA A 90 6.19 8.13 -15.52
CA ALA A 90 4.76 7.85 -15.39
C ALA A 90 4.25 8.33 -14.03
N ARG A 91 3.06 8.92 -14.02
CA ARG A 91 2.34 9.25 -12.78
C ARG A 91 1.89 7.95 -12.12
N LYS A 92 2.13 7.84 -10.81
CA LYS A 92 1.78 6.65 -10.02
C LYS A 92 0.93 7.06 -8.83
N GLU A 93 -0.14 6.34 -8.58
CA GLU A 93 -1.04 6.58 -7.46
C GLU A 93 -1.52 5.28 -6.84
N THR A 94 -1.81 5.32 -5.54
CA THR A 94 -2.53 4.24 -4.87
C THR A 94 -4.04 4.43 -4.93
N ARG A 95 -4.74 3.31 -5.05
CA ARG A 95 -6.20 3.23 -4.97
C ARG A 95 -6.60 1.92 -4.29
N ASP A 96 -7.58 1.98 -3.40
CA ASP A 96 -8.25 0.80 -2.88
C ASP A 96 -9.30 0.29 -3.88
N VAL A 97 -9.26 -1.00 -4.18
CA VAL A 97 -10.21 -1.70 -5.04
C VAL A 97 -10.49 -3.05 -4.38
N ASP A 98 -11.74 -3.34 -4.05
CA ASP A 98 -12.15 -4.63 -3.48
C ASP A 98 -11.29 -5.12 -2.31
N ASN A 99 -11.01 -4.22 -1.35
CA ASN A 99 -10.20 -4.50 -0.16
C ASN A 99 -8.71 -4.84 -0.46
N GLN A 100 -8.24 -4.47 -1.64
CA GLN A 100 -6.83 -4.57 -2.05
C GLN A 100 -6.31 -3.18 -2.39
N LEU A 101 -5.03 -2.93 -2.07
CA LEU A 101 -4.37 -1.70 -2.48
C LEU A 101 -3.69 -1.93 -3.82
N CYS A 102 -3.98 -1.06 -4.79
CA CYS A 102 -3.45 -1.13 -6.13
C CYS A 102 -2.52 0.06 -6.40
N LEU A 103 -1.51 -0.15 -7.25
CA LEU A 103 -0.71 0.92 -7.85
C LEU A 103 -1.23 1.16 -9.27
N GLU A 104 -1.85 2.32 -9.48
CA GLU A 104 -2.29 2.82 -10.78
C GLU A 104 -1.14 3.61 -11.42
N ILE A 105 -0.86 3.32 -12.70
CA ILE A 105 0.23 3.92 -13.47
C ILE A 105 -0.36 4.53 -14.74
N PHE A 106 -0.12 5.82 -14.94
CA PHE A 106 -0.61 6.59 -16.07
C PHE A 106 0.57 7.01 -16.94
N LEU A 107 0.54 6.60 -18.21
CA LEU A 107 1.53 6.91 -19.23
C LEU A 107 0.89 7.89 -20.23
N ASP A 108 1.43 9.10 -20.25
CA ASP A 108 1.03 10.17 -21.18
C ASP A 108 1.96 10.24 -22.39
#